data_AF-A0A3M6CD69-F1
#
_entry.id   AF-A0A3M6CD69-F1
#
_cell.length_a   1.000
_cell.length_b   1.000
_cell.length_c   1.000
_cell.angle_alpha   90.00
_cell.angle_beta   90.00
_cell.angle_gamma   90.00
#
_symmetry.space_group_name_H-M   'P 1'
#
loop_
_entity.id
_entity.type
_entity.pdbx_description
1 polymer ?
#
loop_
_entity_poly.entity_id
_entity_poly.type
_entity_poly.pdbx_seq_one_letter_code
_entity_poly.pdbx_strand_id
1 'polypeptide(L)'
;MGQALAVAFARQGVAVAGGYYPADPHDPDETRRLVEEAGGECLMLPLDVTFTASVDDLAAAAIKAYGRIDYAVANAGLLRRAP
;
A
#
# COMPACT_ATOMS: atom_id res chain seq x y z
N MET A 1 10.11 0.01 4.88
CA MET A 1 9.28 -0.49 6.01
C MET A 1 7.92 -0.98 5.54
N GLY A 2 7.18 -0.22 4.71
CA GLY A 2 5.87 -0.63 4.18
C GLY A 2 5.85 -2.00 3.51
N GLN A 3 6.77 -2.29 2.57
CA GLN A 3 6.86 -3.59 1.89
C GLN A 3 7.00 -4.78 2.86
N ALA A 4 7.89 -4.68 3.84
CA ALA A 4 8.08 -5.75 4.83
C ALA A 4 6.82 -6.00 5.67
N LEU A 5 6.09 -4.94 6.01
CA LEU A 5 4.81 -5.05 6.72
C LEU A 5 3.74 -5.70 5.83
N ALA A 6 3.65 -5.32 4.55
CA ALA A 6 2.70 -5.91 3.61
C ALA A 6 2.91 -7.44 3.49
N VAL A 7 4.16 -7.89 3.35
CA VAL A 7 4.50 -9.32 3.31
C VAL A 7 4.17 -10.02 4.64
N ALA A 8 4.41 -9.36 5.78
CA ALA A 8 4.06 -9.92 7.08
C ALA A 8 2.55 -10.10 7.24
N PHE A 9 1.74 -9.14 6.80
CA PHE A 9 0.28 -9.24 6.79
C PHE A 9 -0.23 -10.34 5.87
N ALA A 10 0.34 -10.46 4.67
CA ALA A 10 0.03 -11.53 3.73
C ALA A 10 0.19 -12.92 4.37
N ARG A 11 1.28 -13.15 5.11
CA ARG A 11 1.52 -14.41 5.83
C ARG A 11 0.50 -14.70 6.94
N GLN A 12 -0.25 -13.70 7.40
CA GLN A 12 -1.33 -13.85 8.37
C GLN A 12 -2.71 -13.95 7.70
N GLY A 13 -2.77 -14.07 6.37
CA GLY A 13 -4.02 -14.15 5.61
C GLY A 13 -4.74 -12.80 5.46
N VAL A 14 -4.04 -11.69 5.68
CA VAL A 14 -4.59 -10.34 5.50
C VAL A 14 -4.37 -9.89 4.06
N ALA A 15 -5.46 -9.56 3.36
CA ALA A 15 -5.38 -8.90 2.05
C ALA A 15 -4.88 -7.45 2.21
N VAL A 16 -3.98 -7.02 1.33
CA VAL A 16 -3.30 -5.73 1.44
C VAL A 16 -3.71 -4.80 0.31
N ALA A 17 -4.16 -3.59 0.65
CA ALA A 17 -4.20 -2.48 -0.30
C ALA A 17 -3.11 -1.46 0.08
N GLY A 18 -2.19 -1.19 -0.85
CA GLY A 18 -1.04 -0.32 -0.66
C GLY A 18 -1.02 0.84 -1.66
N GLY A 19 -0.53 1.99 -1.19
CA GLY A 19 -0.27 3.16 -2.03
C GLY A 19 1.22 3.33 -2.33
N TYR A 20 1.55 3.75 -3.55
CA TYR A 20 2.89 4.19 -3.91
C TYR A 20 2.86 5.60 -4.50
N TYR A 21 3.92 6.38 -4.26
CA TYR A 21 4.01 7.74 -4.78
C TYR A 21 4.53 7.71 -6.23
N PRO A 22 3.79 8.22 -7.24
CA PRO A 22 4.17 8.05 -8.65
C PRO A 22 5.49 8.70 -9.06
N ALA A 23 5.96 9.70 -8.33
CA ALA A 23 7.24 10.35 -8.61
C ALA A 23 8.44 9.65 -7.93
N ASP A 24 8.19 8.57 -7.19
CA ASP A 24 9.22 7.74 -6.60
C ASP A 24 9.72 6.69 -7.63
N PRO A 25 11.03 6.54 -7.87
CA PRO A 25 11.56 5.58 -8.85
C PRO A 25 11.42 4.10 -8.49
N HIS A 26 10.86 3.74 -7.33
CA HIS A 26 10.71 2.35 -6.92
C HIS A 26 9.65 1.62 -7.75
N ASP A 27 9.88 0.33 -8.04
CA ASP A 27 8.92 -0.52 -8.76
C ASP A 27 7.77 -0.92 -7.80
N PRO A 28 6.53 -0.44 -8.02
CA PRO A 28 5.40 -0.81 -7.17
C PRO A 28 5.01 -2.29 -7.29
N ASP A 29 5.42 -2.97 -8.37
CA ASP A 29 5.10 -4.37 -8.58
C ASP A 29 5.94 -5.30 -7.72
N GLU A 30 7.10 -4.86 -7.22
CA GLU A 30 7.95 -5.66 -6.34
C GLU A 30 7.19 -6.08 -5.07
N THR A 31 6.51 -5.13 -4.42
CA THR A 31 5.73 -5.42 -3.21
C THR A 31 4.58 -6.36 -3.52
N ARG A 32 3.88 -6.17 -4.65
CA ARG A 32 2.79 -7.06 -5.07
C ARG A 32 3.28 -8.50 -5.24
N ARG A 33 4.39 -8.70 -5.97
CA ARG A 33 4.99 -10.02 -6.20
C ARG A 33 5.37 -10.70 -4.90
N LEU A 34 6.02 -9.99 -3.98
CA LEU A 34 6.43 -10.56 -2.69
C LEU A 34 5.24 -10.93 -1.79
N VAL A 35 4.13 -10.20 -1.88
CA VAL A 35 2.89 -10.56 -1.18
C VAL A 35 2.24 -11.80 -1.81
N GLU A 36 2.18 -11.88 -3.13
CA GLU A 36 1.65 -13.04 -3.86
C GLU A 36 2.48 -14.30 -3.59
N GLU A 37 3.83 -14.18 -3.59
CA GLU A 37 4.75 -15.27 -3.21
C GLU A 37 4.57 -15.73 -1.76
N ALA A 38 4.14 -14.82 -0.87
CA ALA A 38 3.79 -15.14 0.50
C ALA A 38 2.37 -15.74 0.65
N GLY A 39 1.63 -15.94 -0.46
CA GLY A 39 0.30 -16.52 -0.49
C GLY A 39 -0.84 -15.54 -0.17
N GLY A 40 -0.58 -14.23 -0.19
CA GLY A 40 -1.59 -13.20 0.06
C GLY A 40 -2.04 -12.48 -1.21
N GLU A 41 -3.04 -11.61 -1.04
CA GLU A 41 -3.55 -10.74 -2.09
C GLU A 41 -3.05 -9.30 -1.89
N CYS A 42 -2.63 -8.63 -2.97
CA CYS A 42 -2.16 -7.26 -2.91
C CYS A 42 -2.68 -6.39 -4.06
N LEU A 43 -3.33 -5.29 -3.69
CA LEU A 43 -3.69 -4.19 -4.58
C LEU A 43 -2.69 -3.04 -4.37
N MET A 44 -2.00 -2.61 -5.43
CA MET A 44 -1.11 -1.45 -5.40
C MET A 44 -1.66 -0.34 -6.30
N LEU A 45 -1.83 0.87 -5.75
CA LEU A 45 -2.35 2.03 -6.50
C LEU A 45 -1.47 3.28 -6.31
N PRO A 46 -1.42 4.16 -7.32
CA PRO A 46 -0.92 5.52 -7.15
C PRO A 46 -1.60 6.23 -5.97
N LEU A 47 -0.82 6.82 -5.08
CA LEU A 47 -1.32 7.54 -3.92
C LEU A 47 -0.48 8.80 -3.63
N ASP A 48 -1.16 9.93 -3.53
CA ASP A 48 -0.64 11.13 -2.89
C ASP A 48 -1.37 11.37 -1.56
N VAL A 49 -0.71 11.05 -0.45
CA VAL A 49 -1.28 11.20 0.90
C VAL A 49 -1.50 12.66 1.31
N THR A 50 -0.96 13.63 0.56
CA THR A 50 -1.22 15.06 0.79
C THR A 50 -2.55 15.52 0.20
N PHE A 51 -3.18 14.70 -0.64
CA PHE A 51 -4.46 14.98 -1.29
C PHE A 51 -5.55 14.03 -0.82
N THR A 52 -6.53 14.54 -0.07
CA THR A 52 -7.58 13.72 0.55
C THR A 52 -8.32 12.83 -0.43
N ALA A 53 -8.68 13.34 -1.62
CA ALA A 53 -9.41 12.52 -2.59
C ALA A 53 -8.57 11.33 -3.10
N SER A 54 -7.24 11.45 -3.16
CA SER A 54 -6.37 10.32 -3.51
C SER A 54 -6.38 9.23 -2.44
N VAL A 55 -6.46 9.62 -1.16
CA VAL A 55 -6.61 8.67 -0.04
C VAL A 55 -7.99 8.01 -0.06
N ASP A 56 -9.04 8.78 -0.34
CA ASP A 56 -10.41 8.29 -0.46
C ASP A 56 -10.54 7.29 -1.61
N ASP A 57 -9.90 7.55 -2.75
CA ASP A 57 -9.88 6.64 -3.90
C ASP A 57 -9.23 5.29 -3.58
N LEU A 58 -8.11 5.30 -2.84
CA LEU A 58 -7.46 4.07 -2.37
C LEU A 58 -8.37 3.30 -1.40
N ALA A 59 -8.99 3.99 -0.44
CA ALA A 59 -9.89 3.37 0.52
C ALA A 59 -11.12 2.76 -0.19
N ALA A 60 -11.71 3.48 -1.15
CA ALA A 60 -12.82 3.00 -1.96
C ALA A 60 -12.43 1.77 -2.79
N ALA A 61 -11.23 1.77 -3.38
CA ALA A 61 -10.72 0.62 -4.13
C ALA A 61 -10.49 -0.60 -3.21
N ALA A 62 -9.95 -0.40 -2.01
CA ALA A 62 -9.77 -1.46 -1.02
C ALA A 62 -11.11 -2.07 -0.59
N ILE A 63 -12.11 -1.23 -0.29
CA ILE A 63 -13.47 -1.70 0.06
C ILE A 63 -14.11 -2.42 -1.12
N LYS A 64 -13.93 -1.93 -2.35
CA LYS A 64 -14.46 -2.59 -3.55
C LYS A 64 -13.84 -3.97 -3.76
N ALA A 65 -12.53 -4.11 -3.50
CA ALA A 65 -11.81 -5.37 -3.69
C ALA A 65 -12.08 -6.38 -2.56
N TYR A 66 -12.09 -5.93 -1.31
CA TYR A 66 -12.05 -6.81 -0.13
C TYR A 66 -13.27 -6.68 0.79
N GLY A 67 -14.20 -5.79 0.48
CA GLY A 67 -15.48 -5.60 1.18
C GLY A 67 -15.42 -4.73 2.45
N ARG A 68 -14.24 -4.58 3.06
CA ARG A 68 -14.04 -3.82 4.32
C ARG A 68 -12.59 -3.37 4.49
N ILE A 69 -12.36 -2.50 5.47
CA ILE A 69 -11.01 -2.12 5.96
C ILE A 69 -10.97 -2.39 7.47
N ASP A 70 -10.04 -3.26 7.88
CA ASP A 70 -9.83 -3.60 9.29
C ASP A 70 -8.65 -2.86 9.93
N TYR A 71 -7.64 -2.56 9.12
CA TYR A 71 -6.40 -1.94 9.55
C TYR A 71 -6.03 -0.78 8.62
N ALA A 72 -5.59 0.34 9.19
CA ALA A 72 -5.06 1.48 8.45
C ALA A 72 -3.65 1.80 8.95
N VAL A 73 -2.70 1.94 8.03
CA VAL A 73 -1.29 2.19 8.35
C VAL A 73 -0.81 3.45 7.64
N ALA A 74 -0.66 4.53 8.40
CA ALA A 74 -0.11 5.80 7.90
C ALA A 74 1.44 5.76 7.88
N ASN A 75 2.01 4.96 6.97
CA ASN A 75 3.48 4.75 6.87
C ASN A 75 4.17 5.67 5.84
N ALA A 76 3.44 6.36 4.96
CA ALA A 76 4.04 7.19 3.92
C ALA A 76 4.93 8.29 4.52
N GLY A 77 6.15 8.46 4.00
CA GLY A 77 7.10 9.45 4.50
C GLY A 77 8.15 9.80 3.46
N LEU A 78 8.53 11.08 3.44
CA LEU A 78 9.60 11.61 2.57
C LEU A 78 10.71 12.15 3.45
N LEU A 79 11.93 11.67 3.26
CA LEU A 79 13.10 12.27 3.89
C LEU A 79 13.49 13.53 3.11
N ARG A 80 13.16 14.71 3.65
CA ARG A 80 13.66 15.98 3.13
C ARG A 80 15.01 16.28 3.78
N ARG A 81 16.07 16.34 2.98
CA ARG A 81 17.36 16.89 3.43
C ARG A 81 17.23 18.41 3.46
N ALA A 82 17.11 18.98 4.65
CA ALA A 82 17.24 20.43 4.82
C ALA A 82 18.70 20.84 4.53
N PRO A 83 18.94 22.02 3.92
CA PRO A 83 20.28 22.55 3.72
C PRO A 83 21.00 22.83 5.05
#